data_AF-A0A1V1P070-F1
#
_entry.id   AF-A0A1V1P070-F1
#
_cell.length_a   1.000
_cell.length_b   1.000
_cell.length_c   1.000
_cell.angle_alpha   90.00
_cell.angle_beta   90.00
_cell.angle_gamma   90.00
#
_symmetry.space_group_name_H-M   'P 1'
#
loop_
_entity.id
_entity.type
_entity.pdbx_description
1 polymer ?
#
loop_
_entity_poly.entity_id
_entity_poly.type
_entity_poly.pdbx_seq_one_letter_code
_entity_poly.pdbx_strand_id
1 'polypeptide(L)'
;MNKNQFAIKTLVPDEIYTDRKEFLDLFYNEALKAATRRTVSMVLLGQRRMGKTEIFKRVVNRLFFEQNHKDPKTVVPVYYKFPDNITDPWKFSIEYVENFIKWYAAFRMRNPDILEKNL
;
A
#
# COMPACT_ATOMS: atom_id res chain seq x y z
N MET A 1 14.16 0.39 -12.34
CA MET A 1 13.07 1.26 -11.84
C MET A 1 13.47 2.70 -12.08
N ASN A 2 12.60 3.52 -12.67
CA ASN A 2 12.79 4.97 -12.60
C ASN A 2 12.75 5.35 -11.12
N LYS A 3 13.85 5.88 -10.58
CA LYS A 3 14.08 6.09 -9.13
C LYS A 3 13.06 6.99 -8.41
N ASN A 4 12.16 7.65 -9.14
CA ASN A 4 11.31 8.71 -8.61
C ASN A 4 9.80 8.43 -8.66
N GLN A 5 9.36 7.24 -9.10
CA GLN A 5 7.92 6.96 -9.21
C GLN A 5 7.44 6.15 -8.00
N PHE A 6 6.62 6.77 -7.16
CA PHE A 6 6.00 6.15 -5.99
C PHE A 6 4.48 6.23 -6.13
N ALA A 7 3.75 5.15 -5.81
CA ALA A 7 2.29 5.20 -5.68
C ALA A 7 1.90 5.91 -4.38
N ILE A 8 2.77 5.82 -3.36
CA ILE A 8 2.68 6.60 -2.13
C ILE A 8 4.05 7.09 -1.69
N LYS A 9 4.14 8.39 -1.35
CA LYS A 9 5.41 9.00 -0.91
C LYS A 9 5.91 8.39 0.40
N THR A 10 7.15 7.89 0.36
CA THR A 10 7.94 7.49 1.53
C THR A 10 8.47 8.72 2.26
N LEU A 11 8.64 8.63 3.58
CA LEU A 11 9.17 9.75 4.37
C LEU A 11 10.68 9.70 4.52
N VAL A 12 11.25 8.50 4.36
CA VAL A 12 12.66 8.22 4.59
C VAL A 12 13.26 7.77 3.26
N PRO A 13 14.39 8.33 2.79
CA PRO A 13 15.14 7.81 1.64
C PRO A 13 15.58 6.35 1.82
N ASP A 14 15.74 5.63 0.72
CA ASP A 14 16.12 4.21 0.74
C ASP A 14 17.50 3.98 1.33
N GLU A 15 18.43 4.92 1.12
CA GLU A 15 19.83 4.82 1.54
C GLU A 15 19.99 4.76 3.06
N ILE A 16 19.04 5.34 3.80
CA ILE A 16 19.06 5.38 5.27
C ILE A 16 18.02 4.46 5.91
N TYR A 17 17.25 3.72 5.11
CA TYR A 17 16.24 2.78 5.59
C TYR A 17 16.82 1.36 5.76
N THR A 18 17.56 1.16 6.85
CA THR A 18 18.24 -0.12 7.17
C THR A 18 17.43 -0.99 8.15
N ASP A 19 17.84 -2.25 8.34
CA ASP A 19 17.37 -3.17 9.39
C ASP A 19 15.87 -3.49 9.43
N ARG A 20 15.15 -3.24 8.31
CA ARG A 20 13.71 -3.55 8.18
C ARG A 20 13.39 -4.52 7.06
N LYS A 21 14.41 -5.05 6.39
CA LYS A 21 14.26 -5.93 5.21
C LYS A 21 13.38 -7.14 5.51
N GLU A 22 13.58 -7.79 6.66
CA GLU A 22 12.77 -8.95 7.05
C GLU A 22 11.27 -8.62 7.13
N PHE A 23 10.90 -7.48 7.71
CA PHE A 23 9.50 -7.04 7.75
C PHE A 23 8.97 -6.72 6.35
N LEU A 24 9.75 -6.03 5.52
CA LEU A 24 9.35 -5.72 4.15
C LEU A 24 9.08 -7.00 3.35
N ASP A 25 10.01 -7.96 3.42
CA ASP A 25 9.92 -9.22 2.70
C ASP A 25 8.79 -10.10 3.25
N LEU A 26 8.60 -10.15 4.56
CA LEU A 26 7.48 -10.84 5.19
C LEU A 26 6.14 -10.31 4.66
N PHE A 27 5.87 -9.01 4.81
CA PHE A 27 4.59 -8.44 4.40
C PHE A 27 4.38 -8.49 2.89
N TYR A 28 5.44 -8.30 2.11
CA TYR A 28 5.37 -8.43 0.65
C TYR A 28 5.00 -9.86 0.24
N ASN A 29 5.73 -10.87 0.74
CA ASN A 29 5.49 -12.27 0.39
C ASN A 29 4.12 -12.76 0.88
N GLU A 30 3.69 -12.34 2.05
CA GLU A 30 2.35 -12.66 2.57
C GLU A 30 1.25 -12.00 1.75
N ALA A 31 1.43 -10.73 1.36
CA ALA A 31 0.47 -10.05 0.49
C ALA A 31 0.32 -10.77 -0.87
N LEU A 32 1.40 -11.24 -1.50
CA LEU A 32 1.32 -12.01 -2.75
C LEU A 32 0.49 -13.29 -2.61
N LYS A 33 0.53 -13.95 -1.45
CA LYS A 33 -0.26 -15.17 -1.17
C LYS A 33 -1.77 -14.89 -1.09
N ALA A 34 -2.19 -13.63 -0.95
CA ALA A 34 -3.61 -13.24 -0.95
C ALA A 34 -4.33 -13.62 -2.24
N ALA A 35 -3.66 -13.55 -3.40
CA ALA A 35 -4.22 -13.98 -4.68
C ALA A 35 -4.66 -15.47 -4.65
N THR A 36 -3.91 -16.30 -3.92
CA THR A 36 -4.19 -17.73 -3.79
C THR A 36 -5.06 -18.08 -2.58
N ARG A 37 -5.55 -17.07 -1.84
CA ARG A 37 -6.29 -17.25 -0.57
C ARG A 37 -5.51 -18.05 0.50
N ARG A 38 -4.18 -17.98 0.47
CA ARG A 38 -3.28 -18.71 1.39
C ARG A 38 -2.67 -17.84 2.48
N THR A 39 -3.17 -16.61 2.66
CA THR A 39 -2.74 -15.71 3.71
C THR A 39 -3.93 -15.27 4.56
N VAL A 40 -3.64 -14.81 5.77
CA VAL A 40 -4.62 -14.30 6.74
C VAL A 40 -4.36 -12.81 6.97
N SER A 41 -5.32 -12.12 7.61
CA SER A 41 -5.12 -10.74 8.02
C SER A 41 -3.94 -10.64 9.00
N MET A 42 -2.99 -9.74 8.70
CA MET A 42 -1.81 -9.51 9.52
C MET A 42 -1.83 -8.11 10.13
N VAL A 43 -1.22 -7.97 11.32
CA VAL A 43 -1.10 -6.70 12.02
C VAL A 43 0.34 -6.48 12.49
N LEU A 44 0.83 -5.26 12.37
CA LEU A 44 2.12 -4.84 12.94
C LEU A 44 1.86 -3.93 14.14
N LEU A 45 2.07 -4.46 15.35
CA LEU A 45 1.89 -3.74 16.60
C LEU A 45 3.21 -3.14 17.10
N GLY A 46 3.11 -2.07 17.89
CA GLY A 46 4.26 -1.45 18.55
C GLY A 46 4.04 0.01 18.86
N GLN A 47 5.01 0.66 19.51
CA GLN A 47 4.92 2.06 19.91
C GLN A 47 4.87 3.05 18.73
N ARG A 48 4.34 4.26 18.97
CA ARG A 48 4.36 5.35 17.98
C ARG A 48 5.80 5.66 17.54
N ARG A 49 5.94 6.14 16.30
CA ARG A 49 7.23 6.54 15.68
C ARG A 49 8.25 5.40 15.46
N MET A 50 7.84 4.13 15.52
CA MET A 50 8.69 2.97 15.20
C MET A 50 8.82 2.68 13.69
N GLY A 51 8.38 3.57 12.81
CA GLY A 51 8.48 3.37 11.36
C GLY A 51 7.49 2.36 10.75
N LYS A 52 6.48 1.90 11.51
CA LYS A 52 5.47 0.94 11.01
C LYS A 52 4.75 1.43 9.74
N THR A 53 4.35 2.70 9.72
CA THR A 53 3.71 3.32 8.55
C THR A 53 4.63 3.32 7.33
N GLU A 54 5.93 3.52 7.55
CA GLU A 54 6.94 3.54 6.49
C GLU A 54 7.14 2.13 5.89
N ILE A 55 7.11 1.08 6.71
CA ILE A 55 7.11 -0.32 6.25
C ILE A 55 5.94 -0.55 5.28
N PHE A 56 4.71 -0.20 5.68
CA PHE A 56 3.54 -0.41 4.82
C PHE A 56 3.57 0.40 3.53
N LYS A 57 4.03 1.67 3.57
CA LYS A 57 4.20 2.49 2.36
C LYS A 57 5.15 1.83 1.35
N ARG A 58 6.29 1.33 1.84
CA ARG A 58 7.30 0.65 1.02
C ARG A 58 6.78 -0.67 0.45
N VAL A 59 6.12 -1.49 1.26
CA VAL A 59 5.48 -2.74 0.80
C VAL A 59 4.45 -2.46 -0.28
N VAL A 60 3.59 -1.45 -0.10
CA VAL A 60 2.60 -1.05 -1.11
C VAL A 60 3.25 -0.60 -2.40
N ASN A 61 4.31 0.22 -2.35
CA ASN A 61 5.06 0.62 -3.55
C ASN A 61 5.67 -0.59 -4.26
N ARG A 62 6.27 -1.54 -3.52
CA ARG A 62 6.79 -2.79 -4.09
C ARG A 62 5.69 -3.58 -4.78
N LEU A 63 4.57 -3.82 -4.11
CA LEU A 63 3.41 -4.50 -4.70
C LEU A 63 2.91 -3.77 -5.96
N PHE A 64 2.87 -2.44 -5.94
CA PHE A 64 2.37 -1.66 -7.07
C PHE A 64 3.28 -1.76 -8.30
N PHE A 65 4.61 -1.73 -8.11
CA PHE A 65 5.57 -1.65 -9.22
C PHE A 65 6.23 -2.98 -9.59
N GLU A 66 6.43 -3.91 -8.65
CA GLU A 66 7.14 -5.17 -8.93
C GLU A 66 6.24 -6.22 -9.60
N GLN A 67 4.92 -6.13 -9.42
CA GLN A 67 3.96 -7.08 -9.98
C GLN A 67 3.58 -6.78 -11.45
N ASN A 68 3.11 -7.80 -12.17
CA ASN A 68 2.52 -7.65 -13.50
C ASN A 68 1.05 -7.19 -13.40
N HIS A 69 0.83 -5.88 -13.49
CA HIS A 69 -0.50 -5.28 -13.40
C HIS A 69 -1.55 -5.79 -14.41
N LYS A 70 -1.11 -6.40 -15.54
CA LYS A 70 -2.00 -6.97 -16.56
C LYS A 70 -2.44 -8.39 -16.25
N ASP A 71 -1.75 -9.11 -15.37
CA ASP A 71 -2.14 -10.46 -15.00
C ASP A 71 -3.39 -10.41 -14.10
N PRO A 72 -4.51 -11.04 -14.49
CA PRO A 72 -5.72 -11.06 -13.69
C PRO A 72 -5.55 -11.70 -12.31
N LYS A 73 -4.55 -12.58 -12.12
CA LYS A 73 -4.23 -13.25 -10.85
C LYS A 73 -3.39 -12.42 -9.90
N THR A 74 -2.91 -11.25 -10.34
CA THR A 74 -2.07 -10.38 -9.51
C THR A 74 -2.88 -9.71 -8.40
N VAL A 75 -2.25 -9.55 -7.23
CA VAL A 75 -2.85 -8.85 -6.08
C VAL A 75 -2.85 -7.35 -6.34
N VAL A 76 -4.01 -6.73 -6.22
CA VAL A 76 -4.15 -5.27 -6.33
C VAL A 76 -3.87 -4.65 -4.95
N PRO A 77 -2.78 -3.87 -4.79
CA PRO A 77 -2.50 -3.20 -3.53
C PRO A 77 -3.45 -2.03 -3.32
N VAL A 78 -3.99 -1.89 -2.12
CA VAL A 78 -4.80 -0.74 -1.69
C VAL A 78 -4.23 -0.21 -0.39
N TYR A 79 -3.82 1.05 -0.39
CA TYR A 79 -3.43 1.75 0.84
C TYR A 79 -4.57 2.64 1.31
N TYR A 80 -4.88 2.57 2.59
CA TYR A 80 -5.84 3.47 3.22
C TYR A 80 -5.36 3.84 4.61
N LYS A 81 -5.43 5.12 4.94
CA LYS A 81 -5.16 5.63 6.28
C LYS A 81 -6.50 5.99 6.90
N PHE A 82 -6.89 5.26 7.94
CA PHE A 82 -8.08 5.59 8.69
C PHE A 82 -7.95 6.98 9.34
N PRO A 83 -9.02 7.80 9.30
CA PRO A 83 -9.03 9.06 10.04
C PRO A 83 -8.99 8.77 11.54
N ASP A 84 -8.46 9.72 12.32
CA ASP A 84 -8.38 9.56 13.78
C ASP A 84 -9.78 9.49 14.43
N ASN A 85 -10.76 10.16 13.83
CA ASN A 85 -12.16 10.14 14.25
C ASN A 85 -13.08 9.95 13.02
N ILE A 86 -14.05 9.04 13.12
CA ILE A 86 -15.12 8.88 12.13
C ILE A 86 -16.37 9.54 12.70
N THR A 87 -16.73 10.70 12.15
CA THR A 87 -17.90 11.47 12.60
C THR A 87 -19.16 11.20 11.79
N ASP A 88 -19.00 10.79 10.52
CA ASP A 88 -20.07 10.49 9.59
C ASP A 88 -19.78 9.16 8.86
N PRO A 89 -20.54 8.08 9.16
CA PRO A 89 -20.37 6.79 8.50
C PRO A 89 -20.60 6.80 6.99
N TRP A 90 -21.53 7.63 6.49
CA TRP A 90 -21.82 7.71 5.06
C TRP A 90 -20.68 8.38 4.31
N LYS A 91 -20.18 9.50 4.83
CA LYS A 91 -19.00 10.16 4.29
C LYS A 91 -17.78 9.23 4.29
N PHE A 92 -17.52 8.55 5.41
CA PHE A 92 -16.44 7.56 5.49
C PHE A 92 -16.58 6.46 4.43
N SER A 93 -17.79 5.91 4.25
CA SER A 93 -18.04 4.83 3.29
C SER A 93 -17.76 5.28 1.86
N ILE A 94 -18.21 6.49 1.49
CA ILE A 94 -17.97 7.08 0.17
C ILE A 94 -16.46 7.26 -0.05
N GLU A 95 -15.75 7.90 0.88
CA GLU A 95 -14.31 8.14 0.77
C GLU A 95 -13.49 6.84 0.71
N TYR A 96 -13.87 5.84 1.49
CA TYR A 96 -13.22 4.53 1.49
C TYR A 96 -13.39 3.81 0.15
N VAL A 97 -14.62 3.76 -0.38
CA VAL A 97 -14.91 3.13 -1.68
C VAL A 97 -14.23 3.89 -2.82
N GLU A 98 -14.25 5.23 -2.78
CA GLU A 98 -13.56 6.06 -3.77
C GLU A 98 -12.05 5.78 -3.76
N ASN A 99 -11.43 5.70 -2.58
CA ASN A 99 -10.02 5.34 -2.45
C ASN A 99 -9.75 3.94 -3.01
N PHE A 100 -10.59 2.95 -2.68
CA PHE A 100 -10.46 1.58 -3.19
C PHE A 100 -10.49 1.54 -4.73
N ILE A 101 -11.46 2.21 -5.35
CA ILE A 101 -11.60 2.28 -6.82
C ILE A 101 -10.38 2.99 -7.43
N LYS A 102 -9.91 4.08 -6.84
CA LYS A 102 -8.71 4.81 -7.29
C LYS A 102 -7.46 3.94 -7.29
N TRP A 103 -7.20 3.23 -6.20
CA TRP A 103 -6.07 2.29 -6.11
C TRP A 103 -6.17 1.16 -7.13
N TYR A 104 -7.36 0.61 -7.31
CA TYR A 104 -7.61 -0.42 -8.30
C TYR A 104 -7.31 0.07 -9.73
N ALA A 105 -7.88 1.21 -10.10
CA ALA A 105 -7.67 1.82 -11.41
C ALA A 105 -6.21 2.21 -11.63
N ALA A 106 -5.59 2.88 -10.66
CA ALA A 106 -4.18 3.28 -10.70
C ALA A 106 -3.26 2.09 -10.95
N PHE A 107 -3.47 0.98 -10.24
CA PHE A 107 -2.68 -0.22 -10.39
C PHE A 107 -2.88 -0.86 -11.77
N ARG A 108 -4.13 -1.12 -12.16
CA ARG A 108 -4.46 -1.79 -13.44
C ARG A 108 -4.07 -0.98 -14.67
N MET A 109 -4.09 0.34 -14.57
CA MET A 109 -3.65 1.26 -15.63
C MET A 109 -2.16 1.58 -15.54
N ARG A 110 -1.47 1.12 -14.50
CA ARG A 110 -0.08 1.46 -14.17
C ARG A 110 0.16 2.97 -14.12
N ASN A 111 -0.83 3.72 -13.65
CA ASN A 111 -0.82 5.17 -13.61
C ASN A 111 -1.01 5.67 -12.16
N PRO A 112 0.08 5.99 -11.42
CA PRO A 112 -0.01 6.48 -10.06
C PRO A 112 -0.60 7.89 -9.95
N ASP A 113 -0.66 8.68 -11.04
CA ASP A 113 -1.19 10.06 -11.03
C ASP A 113 -2.68 10.09 -10.69
N ILE A 114 -3.38 8.97 -10.88
CA ILE A 114 -4.78 8.78 -10.45
C ILE A 114 -4.93 8.95 -8.93
N LEU A 115 -3.86 8.74 -8.16
CA LEU A 115 -3.83 8.86 -6.70
C LEU A 115 -3.56 10.29 -6.22
N GLU A 116 -3.01 11.18 -7.06
CA GLU A 116 -2.49 12.50 -6.66
C GLU A 116 -3.56 13.50 -6.21
N LYS A 117 -4.83 13.27 -6.52
CA LYS A 117 -5.89 14.22 -6.14
C LYS A 117 -6.27 14.22 -4.66
N ASN A 118 -5.97 13.15 -3.89
CA ASN A 118 -6.53 12.97 -2.53
C ASN A 118 -5.56 12.41 -1.44
N LEU A 119 -4.22 12.44 -1.62
CA LEU A 119 -3.24 11.93 -0.62
C LEU A 119 -2.32 13.02 -0.04
#